data_AF-A0A095DA51-F1
#
_entry.id   AF-A0A095DA51-F1
#
_cell.length_a   1.000
_cell.length_b   1.000
_cell.length_c   1.000
_cell.angle_alpha   90.00
_cell.angle_beta   90.00
_cell.angle_gamma   90.00
#
_symmetry.space_group_name_H-M   'P 1'
#
loop_
_entity.id
_entity.type
_entity.pdbx_description
1 polymer ?
#
loop_
_entity_poly.entity_id
_entity_poly.type
_entity_poly.pdbx_seq_one_letter_code
_entity_poly.pdbx_strand_id
1 'polypeptide(L)'
;MERLIGLLGIVALLAIAVLFSSNRRWIRLRIVIPAFLLQAGFAVLVIGTPWGRAVIQAMSNAVSNLLGYAKAGTDFIFGPLASPEMGANSFAIAALPVIIFFASLISILYYLGIMQLVIKWVGGAIQKITGITKVESLGAAANIFVGQSESPLVIRPYLAGLSPSQLFTVMTVGMAGVAGTILGAYASMIGEQLLPYLLAASFMSAPGGILMAKIMMPDDPKDLGIEPVIMPEASHDEEKPANIIMAAAQGAQTGVKLAVAVGAMVLAFVALVALANGLLAGIGGWFGYPDLSFQAVIGAIFRPVMWLMGVPWDESAVVGGLFGSKIVLNEFVAFIDLGKAQGDMSMVAVAIATFALCGFANFSSIAIQMAVTGGLAPNQRPMIAKLGLKALLAGSLSNLMSAALAGLMLGIAPPLAAPAPEPAAPVAAPDAAAVLATPPAKAP
;
A
#
# COMPACT_ATOMS: atom_id res chain seq x y z
N MET A 1 16.18 -24.83 -0.27
CA MET A 1 17.00 -23.77 -0.90
C MET A 1 16.29 -22.42 -0.81
N GLU A 2 15.03 -22.32 -1.23
CA GLU A 2 14.20 -21.10 -1.18
C GLU A 2 14.14 -20.42 0.20
N ARG A 3 14.02 -21.18 1.29
CA ARG A 3 14.02 -20.62 2.66
C ARG A 3 15.34 -19.93 3.03
N LEU A 4 16.47 -20.49 2.57
CA LEU A 4 17.78 -19.89 2.79
C LEU A 4 17.92 -18.59 1.99
N ILE A 5 17.37 -18.56 0.77
CA ILE A 5 17.33 -17.37 -0.09
C ILE A 5 16.51 -16.27 0.58
N GLY A 6 15.32 -16.56 1.10
CA GLY A 6 14.50 -15.57 1.82
C GLY A 6 15.19 -15.00 3.07
N LEU A 7 15.90 -15.84 3.85
CA LEU A 7 16.71 -15.38 4.98
C LEU A 7 17.89 -14.50 4.53
N LEU A 8 18.58 -14.87 3.45
CA LEU A 8 19.62 -14.04 2.86
C LEU A 8 19.07 -12.70 2.36
N GLY A 9 17.84 -12.68 1.82
CA GLY A 9 17.14 -11.46 1.44
C GLY A 9 16.91 -10.53 2.63
N ILE A 10 16.41 -11.04 3.75
CA ILE A 10 16.24 -10.25 4.99
C ILE A 10 17.57 -9.65 5.44
N VAL A 11 18.65 -10.45 5.46
CA VAL A 11 19.98 -9.98 5.84
C VAL A 11 20.52 -8.94 4.86
N ALA A 12 20.29 -9.11 3.55
CA ALA A 12 20.71 -8.18 2.52
C ALA A 12 19.98 -6.83 2.65
N LEU A 13 18.67 -6.82 2.87
CA LEU A 13 17.90 -5.60 3.15
C LEU A 13 18.40 -4.91 4.44
N LEU A 14 18.65 -5.73 5.47
CA LEU A 14 19.43 -5.44 6.68
C LEU A 14 20.67 -4.57 6.40
N ALA A 15 21.56 -5.16 5.62
CA ALA A 15 22.85 -4.61 5.26
C ALA A 15 22.73 -3.34 4.42
N ILE A 16 21.78 -3.27 3.49
CA ILE A 16 21.52 -2.05 2.70
C ILE A 16 21.08 -0.92 3.62
N ALA A 17 20.13 -1.15 4.54
CA ALA A 17 19.70 -0.12 5.48
C ALA A 17 20.87 0.39 6.35
N VAL A 18 21.73 -0.51 6.84
CA VAL A 18 22.94 -0.14 7.61
C VAL A 18 23.97 0.60 6.75
N LEU A 19 24.13 0.21 5.49
CA LEU A 19 25.05 0.85 4.54
C LEU A 19 24.71 2.33 4.37
N PHE A 20 23.42 2.64 4.21
CA PHE A 20 22.88 4.00 4.05
C PHE A 20 22.56 4.71 5.38
N SER A 21 22.96 4.15 6.52
CA SER A 21 22.77 4.78 7.83
C SER A 21 23.55 6.09 7.95
N SER A 22 22.92 7.14 8.48
CA SER A 22 23.60 8.41 8.78
C SER A 22 24.63 8.26 9.90
N ASN A 23 24.40 7.34 10.84
CA ASN A 23 25.36 7.03 11.90
C ASN A 23 25.16 5.63 12.46
N ARG A 24 25.95 4.67 11.98
CA ARG A 24 25.85 3.25 12.37
C ARG A 24 26.04 3.01 13.87
N ARG A 25 26.78 3.89 14.57
CA ARG A 25 27.03 3.78 16.01
C ARG A 25 25.82 4.17 16.85
N TRP A 26 24.88 4.91 16.28
CA TRP A 26 23.67 5.37 16.99
C TRP A 26 22.49 4.43 16.81
N ILE A 27 22.63 3.36 16.02
CA ILE A 27 21.56 2.36 15.84
C ILE A 27 21.25 1.70 17.19
N ARG A 28 20.04 1.94 17.71
CA ARG A 28 19.61 1.42 19.00
C ARG A 28 18.90 0.08 18.82
N LEU A 29 19.55 -0.99 19.27
CA LEU A 29 18.99 -2.34 19.26
C LEU A 29 17.64 -2.44 20.01
N ARG A 30 17.45 -1.62 21.06
CA ARG A 30 16.18 -1.50 21.80
C ARG A 30 15.00 -1.06 20.92
N ILE A 31 15.25 -0.41 19.79
CA ILE A 31 14.22 0.04 18.85
C ILE A 31 14.16 -0.91 17.65
N VAL A 32 15.29 -1.18 17.01
CA VAL A 32 15.32 -1.92 15.73
C VAL A 32 14.99 -3.41 15.92
N ILE A 33 15.41 -4.05 17.02
CA ILE A 33 15.08 -5.47 17.25
C ILE A 33 13.57 -5.62 17.49
N PRO A 34 12.92 -4.88 18.41
CA PRO A 34 11.47 -5.00 18.58
C PRO A 34 10.68 -4.59 17.34
N ALA A 35 11.12 -3.58 16.57
CA ALA A 35 10.46 -3.22 15.31
C ALA A 35 10.50 -4.37 14.29
N PHE A 36 11.66 -4.99 14.10
CA PHE A 36 11.79 -6.18 13.26
C PHE A 36 10.94 -7.35 13.78
N LEU A 37 10.98 -7.63 15.08
CA LEU A 37 10.20 -8.72 15.69
C LEU A 37 8.68 -8.47 15.62
N LEU A 38 8.23 -7.21 15.67
CA LEU A 38 6.83 -6.86 15.46
C LEU A 38 6.40 -7.16 14.01
N GLN A 39 7.21 -6.73 13.03
CA GLN A 39 6.91 -6.98 11.61
C GLN A 39 6.95 -8.48 11.28
N ALA A 40 8.03 -9.17 11.67
CA ALA A 40 8.19 -10.60 11.47
C ALA A 40 7.17 -11.42 12.26
N GLY A 41 6.95 -11.05 13.52
CA GLY A 41 5.95 -11.68 14.38
C GLY A 41 4.54 -11.57 13.80
N PHE A 42 4.18 -10.41 13.23
CA PHE A 42 2.91 -10.26 12.54
C PHE A 42 2.82 -11.17 11.30
N ALA A 43 3.87 -11.26 10.48
CA ALA A 43 3.90 -12.19 9.35
C ALA A 43 3.70 -13.66 9.77
N VAL A 44 4.42 -14.10 10.82
CA VAL A 44 4.25 -15.45 11.38
C VAL A 44 2.84 -15.65 11.90
N LEU A 45 2.29 -14.64 12.59
CA LEU A 45 0.94 -14.69 13.15
C LEU A 45 -0.10 -14.90 12.05
N VAL A 46 -0.11 -13.99 11.08
CA VAL A 46 -1.20 -13.90 10.10
C VAL A 46 -1.06 -14.90 8.96
N ILE A 47 0.15 -15.28 8.57
CA ILE A 47 0.39 -16.26 7.50
C ILE A 47 0.63 -17.65 8.08
N GLY A 48 1.45 -17.75 9.14
CA GLY A 48 1.89 -19.03 9.70
C GLY A 48 0.86 -19.74 10.57
N THR A 49 -0.07 -19.03 11.22
CA THR A 49 -1.03 -19.65 12.16
C THR A 49 -2.45 -19.77 11.59
N PRO A 50 -3.19 -20.87 11.84
CA PRO A 50 -4.57 -21.01 11.35
C PRO A 50 -5.53 -19.92 11.87
N TRP A 51 -5.39 -19.55 13.15
CA TRP A 51 -6.26 -18.53 13.74
C TRP A 51 -5.93 -17.12 13.24
N GLY A 52 -4.64 -16.79 13.03
CA GLY A 52 -4.26 -15.51 12.45
C GLY A 52 -4.75 -15.37 11.01
N ARG A 53 -4.68 -16.46 10.23
CA ARG A 53 -5.31 -16.53 8.89
C ARG A 53 -6.82 -16.33 8.97
N ALA A 54 -7.50 -16.95 9.93
CA ALA A 54 -8.94 -16.75 10.12
C ALA A 54 -9.29 -15.30 10.49
N VAL A 55 -8.49 -14.63 11.32
CA VAL A 55 -8.67 -13.21 11.67
C VAL A 55 -8.49 -12.32 10.44
N ILE A 56 -7.41 -12.48 9.68
CA ILE A 56 -7.21 -11.71 8.46
C ILE A 56 -8.30 -12.00 7.44
N GLN A 57 -8.73 -13.24 7.27
CA GLN A 57 -9.83 -13.58 6.37
C GLN A 57 -11.13 -12.91 6.80
N ALA A 58 -11.44 -12.88 8.10
CA ALA A 58 -12.62 -12.18 8.61
C ALA A 58 -12.55 -10.67 8.35
N MET A 59 -11.37 -10.07 8.51
CA MET A 59 -11.14 -8.66 8.17
C MET A 59 -11.28 -8.41 6.66
N SER A 60 -10.74 -9.30 5.82
CA SER A 60 -10.90 -9.26 4.36
C SER A 60 -12.37 -9.34 3.97
N ASN A 61 -13.13 -10.28 4.53
CA ASN A 61 -14.57 -10.41 4.26
C ASN A 61 -15.34 -9.14 4.66
N ALA A 62 -14.97 -8.52 5.79
CA ALA A 62 -15.57 -7.26 6.20
C ALA A 62 -15.26 -6.12 5.21
N VAL A 63 -14.03 -6.04 4.71
CA VAL A 63 -13.65 -5.05 3.68
C VAL A 63 -14.32 -5.35 2.33
N SER A 64 -14.43 -6.62 1.91
CA SER A 64 -15.20 -7.02 0.72
C SER A 64 -16.68 -6.61 0.83
N ASN A 65 -17.31 -6.76 2.00
CA ASN A 65 -18.68 -6.27 2.21
C ASN A 65 -18.78 -4.75 2.04
N LEU A 66 -17.79 -4.00 2.54
CA LEU A 66 -17.71 -2.55 2.33
C LEU A 66 -17.55 -2.19 0.85
N LEU A 67 -16.78 -2.97 0.08
CA LEU A 67 -16.69 -2.81 -1.39
C LEU A 67 -18.04 -3.07 -2.06
N GLY A 68 -18.80 -4.07 -1.60
CA GLY A 68 -20.18 -4.31 -2.05
C GLY A 68 -21.10 -3.11 -1.82
N TYR A 69 -21.00 -2.43 -0.66
CA TYR A 69 -21.76 -1.21 -0.40
C TYR A 69 -21.31 -0.03 -1.27
N ALA A 70 -20.00 0.12 -1.51
CA ALA A 70 -19.47 1.12 -2.43
C ALA A 70 -19.96 0.88 -3.88
N LYS A 71 -20.09 -0.39 -4.27
CA LYS A 71 -20.61 -0.78 -5.58
C LYS A 71 -22.05 -0.33 -5.77
N ALA A 72 -22.91 -0.42 -4.75
CA ALA A 72 -24.29 0.07 -4.85
C ALA A 72 -24.36 1.57 -5.21
N GLY A 73 -23.46 2.39 -4.65
CA GLY A 73 -23.34 3.81 -5.02
C GLY A 73 -22.80 4.00 -6.44
N THR A 74 -21.86 3.17 -6.86
CA THR A 74 -21.28 3.19 -8.22
C THR A 74 -22.33 2.82 -9.27
N ASP A 75 -23.08 1.74 -9.04
CA ASP A 75 -24.17 1.28 -9.91
C ASP A 75 -25.26 2.34 -10.04
N PHE A 76 -25.59 3.06 -8.95
CA PHE A 76 -26.57 4.15 -8.99
C PHE A 76 -26.09 5.34 -9.83
N ILE A 77 -24.83 5.77 -9.70
CA ILE A 77 -24.30 6.95 -10.40
C ILE A 77 -24.00 6.65 -11.88
N PHE A 78 -23.44 5.48 -12.19
CA PHE A 78 -22.95 5.15 -13.53
C PHE A 78 -23.90 4.22 -14.30
N GLY A 79 -24.89 3.62 -13.65
CA GLY A 79 -25.91 2.78 -14.30
C GLY A 79 -25.28 1.66 -15.13
N PRO A 80 -25.70 1.48 -16.39
CA PRO A 80 -25.13 0.46 -17.28
C PRO A 80 -23.61 0.57 -17.50
N LEU A 81 -23.01 1.76 -17.32
CA LEU A 81 -21.56 1.92 -17.46
C LEU A 81 -20.77 1.21 -16.35
N ALA A 82 -21.40 0.89 -15.21
CA ALA A 82 -20.81 0.12 -14.11
C ALA A 82 -21.02 -1.40 -14.25
N SER A 83 -21.66 -1.87 -15.33
CA SER A 83 -21.86 -3.30 -15.54
C SER A 83 -20.52 -4.05 -15.59
N PRO A 84 -20.45 -5.34 -15.20
CA PRO A 84 -19.21 -6.12 -15.30
C PRO A 84 -18.63 -6.17 -16.72
N GLU A 85 -19.49 -6.10 -17.73
CA GLU A 85 -19.10 -6.16 -19.15
C GLU A 85 -18.38 -4.89 -19.62
N MET A 86 -18.71 -3.73 -19.05
CA MET A 86 -18.19 -2.43 -19.47
C MET A 86 -17.34 -1.73 -18.40
N GLY A 87 -17.85 -1.70 -17.17
CA GLY A 87 -17.31 -0.94 -16.05
C GLY A 87 -16.29 -1.67 -15.21
N ALA A 88 -16.34 -3.00 -15.09
CA ALA A 88 -15.39 -3.74 -14.26
C ALA A 88 -13.95 -3.66 -14.77
N ASN A 89 -13.77 -3.50 -16.09
CA ASN A 89 -12.45 -3.28 -16.69
C ASN A 89 -12.03 -1.81 -16.72
N SER A 90 -12.91 -0.88 -16.31
CA SER A 90 -12.61 0.56 -16.27
C SER A 90 -12.09 0.96 -14.90
N PHE A 91 -10.81 1.29 -14.81
CA PHE A 91 -10.20 1.84 -13.59
C PHE A 91 -10.98 3.04 -13.04
N ALA A 92 -11.44 3.94 -13.92
CA ALA A 92 -12.17 5.15 -13.52
C ALA A 92 -13.51 4.83 -12.84
N ILE A 93 -14.16 3.71 -13.19
CA ILE A 93 -15.48 3.33 -12.67
C ILE A 93 -15.33 2.34 -11.51
N ALA A 94 -14.40 1.38 -11.61
CA ALA A 94 -14.23 0.33 -10.60
C ALA A 94 -13.42 0.76 -9.36
N ALA A 95 -12.54 1.75 -9.49
CA ALA A 95 -11.61 2.11 -8.40
C ALA A 95 -11.85 3.51 -7.82
N LEU A 96 -12.06 4.53 -8.65
CA LEU A 96 -12.17 5.91 -8.16
C LEU A 96 -13.39 6.16 -7.24
N PRO A 97 -14.59 5.59 -7.48
CA PRO A 97 -15.72 5.75 -6.57
C PRO A 97 -15.49 5.10 -5.21
N VAL A 98 -14.73 3.99 -5.16
CA VAL A 98 -14.35 3.32 -3.92
C VAL A 98 -13.54 4.27 -3.03
N ILE A 99 -12.62 5.05 -3.60
CA ILE A 99 -11.84 6.06 -2.88
C ILE A 99 -12.76 7.08 -2.20
N ILE A 100 -13.79 7.56 -2.91
CA ILE A 100 -14.77 8.54 -2.39
C ILE A 100 -15.54 7.94 -1.21
N PHE A 101 -16.05 6.71 -1.36
CA PHE A 101 -16.79 6.01 -0.32
C PHE A 101 -15.96 5.82 0.94
N PHE A 102 -14.74 5.28 0.81
CA PHE A 102 -13.90 5.04 1.98
C PHE A 102 -13.42 6.35 2.62
N ALA A 103 -13.16 7.41 1.86
CA ALA A 103 -12.82 8.71 2.45
C ALA A 103 -13.97 9.26 3.31
N SER A 104 -15.22 9.13 2.83
CA SER A 104 -16.42 9.45 3.61
C SER A 104 -16.53 8.58 4.87
N LEU A 105 -16.35 7.26 4.75
CA LEU A 105 -16.43 6.33 5.87
C LEU A 105 -15.37 6.62 6.94
N ILE A 106 -14.11 6.82 6.55
CA ILE A 106 -13.03 7.15 7.47
C ILE A 106 -13.31 8.48 8.18
N SER A 107 -13.80 9.49 7.46
CA SER A 107 -14.20 10.77 8.06
C SER A 107 -15.29 10.60 9.14
N ILE A 108 -16.29 9.75 8.90
CA ILE A 108 -17.30 9.39 9.90
C ILE A 108 -16.65 8.73 11.12
N LEU A 109 -15.74 7.78 10.93
CA LEU A 109 -15.07 7.08 12.03
C LEU A 109 -14.18 8.01 12.87
N TYR A 110 -13.60 9.05 12.26
CA TYR A 110 -12.91 10.13 12.98
C TYR A 110 -13.89 11.01 13.75
N TYR A 111 -15.01 11.41 13.15
CA TYR A 111 -16.04 12.20 13.85
C TYR A 111 -16.58 11.46 15.08
N LEU A 112 -16.77 10.14 14.98
CA LEU A 112 -17.24 9.29 16.08
C LEU A 112 -16.18 8.98 17.16
N GLY A 113 -14.91 9.35 16.96
CA GLY A 113 -13.84 9.05 17.93
C GLY A 113 -13.24 7.64 17.83
N ILE A 114 -13.72 6.80 16.90
CA ILE A 114 -13.31 5.39 16.78
C ILE A 114 -11.85 5.30 16.30
N MET A 115 -11.49 6.09 15.29
CA MET A 115 -10.12 6.10 14.75
C MET A 115 -9.11 6.55 15.81
N GLN A 116 -9.44 7.59 16.57
CA GLN A 116 -8.60 8.13 17.64
C GLN A 116 -8.36 7.08 18.73
N LEU A 117 -9.40 6.31 19.09
CA LEU A 117 -9.28 5.22 20.04
C LEU A 117 -8.32 4.13 19.54
N VAL A 118 -8.55 3.63 18.32
CA VAL A 118 -7.73 2.57 17.72
C VAL A 118 -6.26 3.02 17.59
N ILE A 119 -6.03 4.22 17.04
CA ILE A 119 -4.68 4.77 16.85
C ILE A 119 -3.96 4.96 18.19
N LYS A 120 -4.67 5.41 19.24
CA LYS A 120 -4.09 5.57 20.57
C LYS A 120 -3.64 4.22 21.16
N TRP A 121 -4.43 3.18 21.01
CA TRP A 121 -4.10 1.84 21.51
C TRP A 121 -2.95 1.22 20.72
N VAL A 122 -3.03 1.23 19.39
CA VAL A 122 -1.97 0.67 18.52
C VAL A 122 -0.67 1.45 18.68
N GLY A 123 -0.74 2.78 18.66
CA GLY A 123 0.42 3.66 18.88
C GLY A 123 1.05 3.46 20.24
N GLY A 124 0.25 3.38 21.32
CA GLY A 124 0.75 3.07 22.66
C GLY A 124 1.44 1.70 22.75
N ALA A 125 0.91 0.69 22.05
CA ALA A 125 1.55 -0.63 21.98
C ALA A 125 2.89 -0.57 21.23
N ILE A 126 2.94 0.08 20.06
CA ILE A 126 4.17 0.31 19.30
C ILE A 126 5.19 1.07 20.14
N GLN A 127 4.77 2.14 20.81
CA GLN A 127 5.63 2.96 21.69
C GLN A 127 6.25 2.11 22.80
N LYS A 128 5.43 1.34 23.52
CA LYS A 128 5.89 0.50 24.63
C LYS A 128 6.88 -0.56 24.18
N ILE A 129 6.61 -1.19 23.03
CA ILE A 129 7.41 -2.29 22.50
C ILE A 129 8.71 -1.79 21.87
N THR A 130 8.68 -0.72 21.09
CA THR A 130 9.86 -0.21 20.36
C THR A 130 10.65 0.83 21.15
N GLY A 131 10.00 1.62 22.00
CA GLY A 131 10.62 2.71 22.75
C GLY A 131 10.88 3.99 21.95
N ILE A 132 10.26 4.14 20.76
CA ILE A 132 10.23 5.42 20.04
C ILE A 132 9.33 6.43 20.75
N THR A 133 9.37 7.70 20.33
CA THR A 133 8.54 8.74 20.94
C THR A 133 7.05 8.52 20.70
N LYS A 134 6.22 9.08 21.58
CA LYS A 134 4.76 8.99 21.47
C LYS A 134 4.29 9.53 20.12
N VAL A 135 4.85 10.65 19.67
CA VAL A 135 4.47 11.28 18.40
C VAL A 135 4.77 10.39 17.21
N GLU A 136 5.97 9.81 17.13
CA GLU A 136 6.32 8.87 16.06
C GLU A 136 5.42 7.63 16.07
N SER A 137 5.14 7.08 17.26
CA SER A 137 4.30 5.89 17.40
C SER A 137 2.85 6.14 17.00
N LEU A 138 2.30 7.32 17.30
CA LEU A 138 0.95 7.72 16.90
C LEU A 138 0.87 7.96 15.40
N GLY A 139 1.85 8.63 14.81
CA GLY A 139 1.96 8.80 13.36
C GLY A 139 2.07 7.46 12.64
N ALA A 140 2.90 6.54 13.16
CA ALA A 140 3.05 5.22 12.57
C ALA A 140 1.79 4.36 12.69
N ALA A 141 1.10 4.40 13.83
CA ALA A 141 -0.16 3.70 14.01
C ALA A 141 -1.29 4.29 13.14
N ALA A 142 -1.36 5.61 13.02
CA ALA A 142 -2.28 6.27 12.09
C ALA A 142 -2.05 5.78 10.65
N ASN A 143 -0.79 5.65 10.24
CA ASN A 143 -0.44 5.28 8.88
C ASN A 143 -0.88 3.87 8.44
N ILE A 144 -1.25 3.00 9.39
CA ILE A 144 -1.83 1.68 9.08
C ILE A 144 -3.20 1.84 8.42
N PHE A 145 -3.96 2.86 8.82
CA PHE A 145 -5.35 3.04 8.42
C PHE A 145 -5.53 4.23 7.48
N VAL A 146 -4.75 5.29 7.67
CA VAL A 146 -4.77 6.48 6.84
C VAL A 146 -3.42 6.67 6.15
N GLY A 147 -3.35 7.31 4.99
CA GLY A 147 -2.14 7.38 4.18
C GLY A 147 -1.13 8.42 4.65
N GLN A 148 -0.08 8.60 3.84
CA GLN A 148 0.97 9.61 4.07
C GLN A 148 0.47 11.07 4.05
N SER A 149 -0.70 11.32 3.47
CA SER A 149 -1.35 12.63 3.46
C SER A 149 -2.11 12.90 4.76
N GLU A 150 -2.73 11.89 5.36
CA GLU A 150 -3.59 12.09 6.53
C GLU A 150 -2.89 11.78 7.85
N SER A 151 -1.95 10.82 7.87
CA SER A 151 -1.26 10.44 9.10
C SER A 151 -0.51 11.59 9.79
N PRO A 152 0.06 12.59 9.08
CA PRO A 152 0.65 13.77 9.73
C PRO A 152 -0.36 14.65 10.47
N LEU A 153 -1.65 14.66 10.06
CA LEU A 153 -2.69 15.46 10.72
C LEU A 153 -2.91 15.03 12.18
N VAL A 154 -2.79 13.73 12.45
CA VAL A 154 -2.94 13.15 13.80
C VAL A 154 -1.88 13.69 14.77
N ILE A 155 -0.73 14.10 14.23
CA ILE A 155 0.40 14.62 15.00
C ILE A 155 0.72 16.09 14.68
N ARG A 156 -0.21 16.80 14.02
CA ARG A 156 -0.03 18.18 13.53
C ARG A 156 0.59 19.14 14.56
N PRO A 157 0.14 19.18 15.83
CA PRO A 157 0.68 20.12 16.82
C PRO A 157 2.17 19.94 17.13
N TYR A 158 2.74 18.79 16.76
CA TYR A 158 4.12 18.40 17.05
C TYR A 158 5.03 18.49 15.83
N LEU A 159 4.48 18.54 14.60
CA LEU A 159 5.25 18.44 13.35
C LEU A 159 6.36 19.49 13.25
N ALA A 160 6.06 20.73 13.63
CA ALA A 160 7.02 21.84 13.58
C ALA A 160 8.21 21.63 14.53
N GLY A 161 8.05 20.86 15.61
CA GLY A 161 9.07 20.58 16.61
C GLY A 161 9.77 19.22 16.48
N LEU A 162 9.47 18.44 15.44
CA LEU A 162 10.13 17.15 15.24
C LEU A 162 11.62 17.32 14.93
N SER A 163 12.45 16.48 15.56
CA SER A 163 13.85 16.32 15.18
C SER A 163 13.95 15.73 13.77
N PRO A 164 15.11 15.87 13.09
CA PRO A 164 15.30 15.28 11.77
C PRO A 164 15.07 13.75 11.72
N SER A 165 15.42 13.00 12.77
CA SER A 165 15.18 11.55 12.83
C SER A 165 13.69 11.23 13.03
N GLN A 166 12.99 12.01 13.85
CA GLN A 166 11.54 11.82 14.06
C GLN A 166 10.76 12.15 12.79
N LEU A 167 11.09 13.26 12.13
CA LEU A 167 10.51 13.62 10.84
C LEU A 167 10.81 12.54 9.79
N PHE A 168 12.05 12.04 9.74
CA PHE A 168 12.41 10.92 8.86
C PHE A 168 11.55 9.69 9.11
N THR A 169 11.30 9.35 10.38
CA THR A 169 10.45 8.21 10.75
C THR A 169 9.01 8.40 10.27
N VAL A 170 8.43 9.59 10.44
CA VAL A 170 7.09 9.91 9.91
C VAL A 170 7.06 9.78 8.38
N MET A 171 8.05 10.35 7.69
CA MET A 171 8.16 10.28 6.22
C MET A 171 8.30 8.84 5.71
N THR A 172 9.21 8.07 6.32
CA THR A 172 9.48 6.67 5.95
C THR A 172 8.28 5.78 6.20
N VAL A 173 7.63 5.88 7.37
CA VAL A 173 6.43 5.09 7.66
C VAL A 173 5.30 5.48 6.70
N GLY A 174 5.13 6.77 6.43
CA GLY A 174 4.22 7.29 5.41
C GLY A 174 4.39 6.61 4.06
N MET A 175 5.62 6.54 3.56
CA MET A 175 5.97 5.88 2.30
C MET A 175 5.91 4.35 2.36
N ALA A 176 6.11 3.75 3.53
CA ALA A 176 6.04 2.30 3.68
C ALA A 176 4.59 1.79 3.63
N GLY A 177 3.62 2.54 4.13
CA GLY A 177 2.21 2.14 4.16
C GLY A 177 1.41 2.58 2.93
N VAL A 178 0.16 2.15 2.90
CA VAL A 178 -0.90 2.65 2.01
C VAL A 178 -2.10 3.08 2.84
N ALA A 179 -2.94 3.96 2.30
CA ALA A 179 -4.17 4.34 2.99
C ALA A 179 -5.19 3.20 2.93
N GLY A 180 -5.94 2.99 4.03
CA GLY A 180 -7.10 2.11 4.00
C GLY A 180 -8.15 2.55 2.97
N THR A 181 -8.20 3.85 2.64
CA THR A 181 -9.13 4.43 1.67
C THR A 181 -8.91 3.98 0.24
N ILE A 182 -7.71 3.51 -0.10
CA ILE A 182 -7.36 3.07 -1.45
C ILE A 182 -7.06 1.57 -1.51
N LEU A 183 -7.00 0.89 -0.36
CA LEU A 183 -6.79 -0.55 -0.30
C LEU A 183 -7.87 -1.32 -1.08
N GLY A 184 -9.11 -0.84 -0.98
CA GLY A 184 -10.23 -1.33 -1.79
C GLY A 184 -10.04 -1.14 -3.30
N ALA A 185 -9.44 -0.02 -3.72
CA ALA A 185 -9.14 0.26 -5.11
C ALA A 185 -8.04 -0.67 -5.67
N TYR A 186 -7.05 -1.05 -4.86
CA TYR A 186 -6.07 -2.07 -5.28
C TYR A 186 -6.72 -3.44 -5.40
N ALA A 187 -7.57 -3.81 -4.44
CA ALA A 187 -8.30 -5.07 -4.47
C ALA A 187 -9.19 -5.19 -5.71
N SER A 188 -9.81 -4.09 -6.18
CA SER A 188 -10.58 -4.12 -7.42
C SER A 188 -9.73 -4.28 -8.69
N MET A 189 -8.43 -3.98 -8.63
CA MET A 189 -7.49 -4.19 -9.76
C MET A 189 -6.92 -5.60 -9.82
N ILE A 190 -6.56 -6.16 -8.67
CA ILE A 190 -5.84 -7.44 -8.60
C ILE A 190 -6.73 -8.61 -8.16
N GLY A 191 -7.96 -8.32 -7.74
CA GLY A 191 -8.93 -9.30 -7.27
C GLY A 191 -9.05 -9.34 -5.74
N GLU A 192 -10.28 -9.49 -5.26
CA GLU A 192 -10.60 -9.51 -3.82
C GLU A 192 -9.92 -10.68 -3.07
N GLN A 193 -9.56 -11.75 -3.76
CA GLN A 193 -8.82 -12.87 -3.18
C GLN A 193 -7.43 -12.47 -2.63
N LEU A 194 -6.85 -11.36 -3.10
CA LEU A 194 -5.56 -10.86 -2.61
C LEU A 194 -5.69 -9.83 -1.48
N LEU A 195 -6.91 -9.47 -1.10
CA LEU A 195 -7.20 -8.56 0.00
C LEU A 195 -6.57 -8.97 1.35
N PRO A 196 -6.47 -10.27 1.70
CA PRO A 196 -5.70 -10.72 2.87
C PRO A 196 -4.24 -10.26 2.87
N TYR A 197 -3.58 -10.28 1.71
CA TYR A 197 -2.18 -9.85 1.58
C TYR A 197 -2.04 -8.33 1.71
N LEU A 198 -2.95 -7.57 1.10
CA LEU A 198 -2.97 -6.10 1.22
C LEU A 198 -3.17 -5.66 2.67
N LEU A 199 -4.13 -6.27 3.38
CA LEU A 199 -4.35 -5.99 4.80
C LEU A 199 -3.13 -6.36 5.63
N ALA A 200 -2.55 -7.54 5.42
CA ALA A 200 -1.36 -7.94 6.14
C ALA A 200 -0.19 -6.97 5.91
N ALA A 201 0.02 -6.53 4.66
CA ALA A 201 1.05 -5.56 4.30
C ALA A 201 0.86 -4.21 5.00
N SER A 202 -0.38 -3.70 5.08
CA SER A 202 -0.67 -2.43 5.77
C SER A 202 -0.29 -2.47 7.24
N PHE A 203 -0.60 -3.54 7.97
CA PHE A 203 -0.19 -3.68 9.38
C PHE A 203 1.32 -3.85 9.55
N MET A 204 1.97 -4.58 8.64
CA MET A 204 3.42 -4.79 8.66
C MET A 204 4.20 -3.51 8.32
N SER A 205 3.59 -2.57 7.59
CA SER A 205 4.24 -1.35 7.12
C SER A 205 4.67 -0.41 8.25
N ALA A 206 3.91 -0.33 9.35
CA ALA A 206 4.25 0.51 10.49
C ALA A 206 5.54 0.05 11.20
N PRO A 207 5.65 -1.19 11.71
CA PRO A 207 6.90 -1.66 12.31
C PRO A 207 8.05 -1.76 11.30
N GLY A 208 7.78 -2.11 10.04
CA GLY A 208 8.81 -2.13 8.99
C GLY A 208 9.36 -0.74 8.63
N GLY A 209 8.48 0.26 8.57
CA GLY A 209 8.86 1.65 8.35
C GLY A 209 9.70 2.18 9.52
N ILE A 210 9.30 1.88 10.76
CA ILE A 210 10.08 2.23 11.96
C ILE A 210 11.44 1.56 11.94
N LEU A 211 11.50 0.26 11.61
CA LEU A 211 12.74 -0.50 11.49
C LEU A 211 13.72 0.18 10.53
N MET A 212 13.28 0.43 9.29
CA MET A 212 14.16 1.02 8.27
C MET A 212 14.51 2.47 8.61
N ALA A 213 13.55 3.25 9.13
CA ALA A 213 13.79 4.61 9.58
C ALA A 213 14.90 4.68 10.63
N LYS A 214 14.82 3.83 11.66
CA LYS A 214 15.70 3.87 12.83
C LYS A 214 17.05 3.17 12.59
N ILE A 215 17.18 2.37 11.54
CA ILE A 215 18.47 1.92 11.04
C ILE A 215 19.12 3.02 10.19
N MET A 216 18.38 3.60 9.25
CA MET A 216 18.95 4.53 8.25
C MET A 216 19.17 5.95 8.79
N MET A 217 18.38 6.39 9.76
CA MET A 217 18.52 7.66 10.45
C MET A 217 18.21 7.50 11.94
N PRO A 218 19.10 6.84 12.69
CA PRO A 218 18.92 6.65 14.13
C PRO A 218 18.84 7.99 14.88
N ASP A 219 18.17 7.97 16.02
CA ASP A 219 18.05 9.13 16.92
C ASP A 219 19.43 9.62 17.40
N ASP A 220 19.60 10.93 17.49
CA ASP A 220 20.77 11.50 18.18
C ASP A 220 20.68 11.13 19.67
N PRO A 221 21.76 10.59 20.27
CA PRO A 221 21.82 10.33 21.71
C PRO A 221 21.39 11.51 22.60
N LYS A 222 21.52 12.75 22.13
CA LYS A 222 21.11 13.96 22.84
C LYS A 222 19.60 14.20 22.84
N ASP A 223 18.88 13.66 21.86
CA ASP A 223 17.43 13.85 21.69
C ASP A 223 16.63 12.68 22.31
N LEU A 224 17.30 11.75 22.99
CA LEU A 224 16.68 10.54 23.51
C LEU A 224 15.67 10.84 24.62
N GLY A 225 14.43 10.36 24.41
CA GLY A 225 13.35 10.51 25.39
C GLY A 225 12.76 11.92 25.45
N ILE A 226 13.24 12.84 24.60
CA ILE A 226 12.64 14.16 24.46
C ILE A 226 11.41 14.00 23.57
N GLU A 227 10.23 14.09 24.20
CA GLU A 227 8.97 14.17 23.46
C GLU A 227 8.89 15.53 22.75
N PRO A 228 8.47 15.56 21.48
CA PRO A 228 8.26 16.81 20.76
C PRO A 228 7.33 17.74 21.53
N VAL A 229 7.70 19.02 21.62
CA VAL A 229 6.88 20.04 22.29
C VAL A 229 5.76 20.46 21.35
N ILE A 230 4.57 20.70 21.91
CA ILE A 230 3.46 21.30 21.17
C ILE A 230 3.90 22.70 20.73
N MET A 231 3.94 22.92 19.43
CA MET A 231 4.21 24.24 18.85
C MET A 231 2.86 24.93 18.62
N PRO A 232 2.72 26.23 18.96
CA PRO A 232 1.47 26.95 18.74
C PRO A 232 1.09 26.89 17.25
N GLU A 233 -0.19 26.57 17.00
CA GLU A 233 -0.70 26.35 15.65
C GLU A 233 -0.55 27.62 14.80
N ALA A 234 0.03 27.49 13.61
CA ALA A 234 -0.24 28.45 12.55
C ALA A 234 -1.72 28.26 12.17
N SER A 235 -2.52 29.26 12.50
CA SER A 235 -3.97 29.35 12.31
C SER A 235 -4.45 28.69 11.01
N HIS A 236 -5.04 27.52 11.14
CA HIS A 236 -5.96 26.94 10.16
C HIS A 236 -6.90 26.06 10.97
N ASP A 237 -8.00 26.70 11.41
CA ASP A 237 -9.17 26.03 11.95
C ASP A 237 -9.70 25.11 10.85
N GLU A 238 -9.33 23.83 10.89
CA GLU A 238 -10.15 22.82 10.25
C GLU A 238 -11.45 22.78 11.06
N GLU A 239 -12.52 23.33 10.49
CA GLU A 239 -13.84 23.25 11.09
C GLU A 239 -14.15 21.78 11.37
N LYS A 240 -14.18 21.43 12.65
CA LYS A 240 -14.69 20.12 13.06
C LYS A 240 -16.12 20.00 12.54
N PRO A 241 -16.48 18.87 11.89
CA PRO A 241 -17.83 18.69 11.40
C PRO A 241 -18.84 18.89 12.54
N ALA A 242 -19.90 19.64 12.31
CA ALA A 242 -20.93 19.90 13.31
C ALA A 242 -21.79 18.66 13.63
N ASN A 243 -21.85 17.70 12.69
CA ASN A 243 -22.58 16.45 12.85
C ASN A 243 -22.00 15.36 11.92
N ILE A 244 -22.50 14.14 12.07
CA ILE A 244 -22.05 12.97 11.31
C ILE A 244 -22.31 13.11 9.79
N ILE A 245 -23.37 13.80 9.38
CA ILE A 245 -23.70 14.02 7.97
C ILE A 245 -22.71 15.01 7.35
N MET A 246 -22.35 16.07 8.07
CA MET A 246 -21.29 16.99 7.67
C MET A 246 -19.94 16.27 7.55
N ALA A 247 -19.62 15.36 8.49
CA ALA A 247 -18.39 14.57 8.42
C ALA A 247 -18.35 13.68 7.17
N ALA A 248 -19.47 13.00 6.87
CA ALA A 248 -19.61 12.20 5.66
C ALA A 248 -19.44 13.04 4.38
N ALA A 249 -20.14 14.18 4.30
CA ALA A 249 -20.10 15.07 3.14
C ALA A 249 -18.69 15.65 2.91
N GLN A 250 -18.02 16.13 3.96
CA GLN A 250 -16.64 16.62 3.87
C GLN A 250 -15.66 15.50 3.48
N GLY A 251 -15.84 14.30 4.04
CA GLY A 251 -15.06 13.12 3.68
C GLY A 251 -15.23 12.73 2.21
N ALA A 252 -16.46 12.75 1.70
CA ALA A 252 -16.74 12.49 0.29
C ALA A 252 -16.09 13.56 -0.63
N GLN A 253 -16.16 14.85 -0.28
CA GLN A 253 -15.50 15.92 -1.04
C GLN A 253 -13.97 15.77 -1.06
N THR A 254 -13.39 15.39 0.08
CA THR A 254 -11.96 15.07 0.17
C THR A 254 -11.62 13.86 -0.70
N GLY A 255 -12.48 12.83 -0.66
CA GLY A 255 -12.39 11.65 -1.52
C GLY A 255 -12.46 11.98 -3.01
N VAL A 256 -13.31 12.92 -3.44
CA VAL A 256 -13.38 13.37 -4.84
C VAL A 256 -12.06 14.01 -5.27
N LYS A 257 -11.51 14.92 -4.46
CA LYS A 257 -10.21 15.54 -4.76
C LYS A 257 -9.12 14.47 -4.89
N LEU A 258 -9.10 13.48 -3.99
CA LEU A 258 -8.16 12.37 -4.02
C LEU A 258 -8.36 11.50 -5.28
N ALA A 259 -9.59 11.13 -5.59
CA ALA A 259 -9.94 10.31 -6.75
C ALA A 259 -9.55 11.00 -8.08
N VAL A 260 -9.81 12.30 -8.21
CA VAL A 260 -9.40 13.08 -9.40
C VAL A 260 -7.88 13.17 -9.50
N ALA A 261 -7.18 13.43 -8.39
CA ALA A 261 -5.72 13.47 -8.37
C ALA A 261 -5.11 12.13 -8.78
N VAL A 262 -5.63 11.01 -8.25
CA VAL A 262 -5.20 9.66 -8.63
C VAL A 262 -5.51 9.38 -10.10
N GLY A 263 -6.71 9.69 -10.58
CA GLY A 263 -7.11 9.50 -11.98
C GLY A 263 -6.22 10.26 -12.96
N ALA A 264 -5.95 11.54 -12.67
CA ALA A 264 -5.06 12.38 -13.48
C ALA A 264 -3.62 11.86 -13.46
N MET A 265 -3.13 11.43 -12.29
CA MET A 265 -1.80 10.85 -12.15
C MET A 265 -1.66 9.56 -12.96
N VAL A 266 -2.58 8.60 -12.80
CA VAL A 266 -2.55 7.32 -13.55
C VAL A 266 -2.60 7.57 -15.06
N LEU A 267 -3.51 8.44 -15.53
CA LEU A 267 -3.62 8.79 -16.94
C LEU A 267 -2.29 9.32 -17.51
N ALA A 268 -1.69 10.30 -16.83
CA ALA A 268 -0.46 10.91 -17.29
C ALA A 268 0.73 9.93 -17.29
N PHE A 269 0.93 9.20 -16.19
CA PHE A 269 2.09 8.31 -16.06
C PHE A 269 2.00 7.07 -16.94
N VAL A 270 0.81 6.49 -17.14
CA VAL A 270 0.65 5.37 -18.10
C VAL A 270 0.99 5.83 -19.52
N ALA A 271 0.56 7.03 -19.92
CA ALA A 271 0.91 7.59 -21.23
C ALA A 271 2.41 7.85 -21.37
N LEU A 272 3.07 8.37 -20.32
CA LEU A 272 4.52 8.60 -20.32
C LEU A 272 5.32 7.29 -20.40
N VAL A 273 4.86 6.22 -19.74
CA VAL A 273 5.47 4.89 -19.85
C VAL A 273 5.31 4.33 -21.25
N ALA A 274 4.12 4.45 -21.85
CA ALA A 274 3.91 4.02 -23.23
C ALA A 274 4.85 4.76 -24.20
N LEU A 275 5.04 6.06 -24.00
CA LEU A 275 6.03 6.85 -24.75
C LEU A 275 7.46 6.34 -24.51
N ALA A 276 7.86 6.11 -23.26
CA ALA A 276 9.18 5.58 -22.92
C ALA A 276 9.42 4.20 -23.56
N ASN A 277 8.41 3.33 -23.55
CA ASN A 277 8.47 2.02 -24.20
C ASN A 277 8.61 2.14 -25.71
N GLY A 278 7.87 3.04 -26.36
CA GLY A 278 8.02 3.29 -27.80
C GLY A 278 9.42 3.79 -28.17
N LEU A 279 9.99 4.69 -27.36
CA LEU A 279 11.36 5.18 -27.57
C LEU A 279 12.41 4.08 -27.34
N LEU A 280 12.27 3.30 -26.27
CA LEU A 280 13.19 2.20 -25.95
C LEU A 280 13.11 1.08 -26.97
N ALA A 281 11.92 0.73 -27.47
CA ALA A 281 11.75 -0.23 -28.55
C ALA A 281 12.41 0.26 -29.85
N GLY A 282 12.26 1.55 -30.18
CA GLY A 282 12.91 2.15 -31.35
C GLY A 282 14.44 2.12 -31.27
N ILE A 283 15.00 2.53 -30.14
CA ILE A 283 16.46 2.48 -29.90
C ILE A 283 16.94 1.02 -29.83
N GLY A 284 16.23 0.17 -29.09
CA GLY A 284 16.54 -1.24 -28.93
C GLY A 284 16.54 -1.99 -30.25
N GLY A 285 15.63 -1.65 -31.16
CA GLY A 285 15.60 -2.16 -32.53
C GLY A 285 16.90 -1.92 -33.30
N TRP A 286 17.60 -0.81 -33.07
CA TRP A 286 18.92 -0.56 -33.67
C TRP A 286 20.00 -1.55 -33.21
N PHE A 287 19.81 -2.16 -32.04
CA PHE A 287 20.72 -3.12 -31.41
C PHE A 287 20.16 -4.56 -31.39
N GLY A 288 19.08 -4.84 -32.12
CA GLY A 288 18.47 -6.19 -32.18
C GLY A 288 17.53 -6.55 -31.03
N TYR A 289 17.09 -5.56 -30.24
CA TYR A 289 16.13 -5.70 -29.13
C TYR A 289 14.85 -4.89 -29.39
N PRO A 290 14.01 -5.25 -30.38
CA PRO A 290 12.82 -4.48 -30.74
C PRO A 290 11.74 -4.45 -29.63
N ASP A 291 11.74 -5.44 -28.73
CA ASP A 291 10.77 -5.54 -27.62
C ASP A 291 11.29 -4.88 -26.31
N LEU A 292 12.36 -4.08 -26.40
CA LEU A 292 12.92 -3.42 -25.23
C LEU A 292 11.91 -2.43 -24.63
N SER A 293 11.51 -2.68 -23.39
CA SER A 293 10.61 -1.82 -22.62
C SER A 293 11.30 -1.27 -21.37
N PHE A 294 10.74 -0.20 -20.84
CA PHE A 294 11.11 0.36 -19.55
C PHE A 294 11.08 -0.73 -18.48
N GLN A 295 9.97 -1.47 -18.39
CA GLN A 295 9.77 -2.58 -17.45
C GLN A 295 10.82 -3.67 -17.59
N ALA A 296 11.24 -4.01 -18.83
CA ALA A 296 12.29 -5.01 -19.04
C ALA A 296 13.64 -4.55 -18.48
N VAL A 297 14.00 -3.28 -18.70
CA VAL A 297 15.27 -2.70 -18.20
C VAL A 297 15.30 -2.68 -16.67
N ILE A 298 14.28 -2.08 -16.04
CA ILE A 298 14.22 -2.02 -14.57
C ILE A 298 14.00 -3.41 -13.95
N GLY A 299 13.29 -4.30 -14.64
CA GLY A 299 13.09 -5.69 -14.23
C GLY A 299 14.41 -6.45 -14.18
N ALA A 300 15.29 -6.26 -15.15
CA ALA A 300 16.64 -6.84 -15.10
C ALA A 300 17.46 -6.33 -13.90
N ILE A 301 17.34 -5.05 -13.55
CA ILE A 301 18.04 -4.44 -12.41
C ILE A 301 17.53 -5.00 -11.08
N PHE A 302 16.21 -5.10 -10.90
CA PHE A 302 15.60 -5.57 -9.65
C PHE A 302 15.46 -7.08 -9.56
N ARG A 303 15.74 -7.83 -10.64
CA ARG A 303 15.69 -9.30 -10.68
C ARG A 303 16.40 -9.96 -9.50
N PRO A 304 17.67 -9.62 -9.16
CA PRO A 304 18.36 -10.25 -8.04
C PRO A 304 17.71 -9.94 -6.70
N VAL A 305 17.15 -8.74 -6.55
CA VAL A 305 16.44 -8.33 -5.34
C VAL A 305 15.18 -9.16 -5.17
N MET A 306 14.37 -9.32 -6.22
CA MET A 306 13.13 -10.12 -6.15
C MET A 306 13.41 -11.59 -5.92
N TRP A 307 14.45 -12.13 -6.55
CA TRP A 307 14.89 -13.50 -6.27
C TRP A 307 15.28 -13.69 -4.80
N LEU A 308 15.99 -12.72 -4.20
CA LEU A 308 16.29 -12.74 -2.77
C LEU A 308 15.05 -12.67 -1.87
N MET A 309 13.93 -12.11 -2.34
CA MET A 309 12.65 -12.12 -1.60
C MET A 309 11.94 -13.48 -1.66
N GLY A 310 12.44 -14.42 -2.47
CA GLY A 310 11.87 -15.75 -2.65
C GLY A 310 11.06 -15.93 -3.94
N VAL A 311 11.10 -14.97 -4.88
CA VAL A 311 10.45 -15.14 -6.19
C VAL A 311 11.27 -16.14 -7.04
N PRO A 312 10.62 -17.09 -7.73
CA PRO A 312 11.30 -17.96 -8.70
C PRO A 312 12.14 -17.16 -9.70
N TRP A 313 13.30 -17.67 -10.08
CA TRP A 313 14.24 -16.93 -10.94
C TRP A 313 13.62 -16.52 -12.29
N ASP A 314 12.73 -17.34 -12.84
CA ASP A 314 12.08 -17.10 -14.12
C ASP A 314 11.00 -16.01 -14.03
N GLU A 315 10.40 -15.83 -12.86
CA GLU A 315 9.36 -14.82 -12.59
C GLU A 315 9.95 -13.53 -12.00
N SER A 316 11.16 -13.59 -11.45
CA SER A 316 11.80 -12.49 -10.70
C SER A 316 12.04 -11.22 -11.53
N ALA A 317 12.22 -11.35 -12.85
CA ALA A 317 12.36 -10.19 -13.74
C ALA A 317 11.03 -9.44 -13.92
N VAL A 318 9.91 -10.17 -14.01
CA VAL A 318 8.56 -9.59 -14.12
C VAL A 318 8.22 -8.86 -12.82
N VAL A 319 8.39 -9.51 -11.67
CA VAL A 319 8.17 -8.87 -10.36
C VAL A 319 9.11 -7.68 -10.15
N GLY A 320 10.36 -7.77 -10.64
CA GLY A 320 11.32 -6.68 -10.61
C GLY A 320 10.85 -5.46 -11.42
N GLY A 321 10.25 -5.72 -12.58
CA GLY A 321 9.66 -4.68 -13.43
C GLY A 321 8.48 -4.00 -12.75
N LEU A 322 7.60 -4.76 -12.10
CA LEU A 322 6.49 -4.22 -11.31
C LEU A 322 6.99 -3.31 -10.17
N PHE A 323 7.98 -3.78 -9.41
CA PHE A 323 8.54 -3.01 -8.31
C PHE A 323 9.28 -1.74 -8.78
N GLY A 324 10.02 -1.79 -9.88
CA GLY A 324 10.65 -0.60 -10.44
C GLY A 324 9.62 0.40 -10.99
N SER A 325 8.55 -0.08 -11.63
CA SER A 325 7.43 0.77 -12.08
C SER A 325 6.79 1.49 -10.90
N LYS A 326 6.64 0.80 -9.77
CA LYS A 326 6.17 1.41 -8.52
C LYS A 326 7.07 2.56 -8.07
N ILE A 327 8.39 2.36 -8.03
CA ILE A 327 9.34 3.39 -7.57
C ILE A 327 9.31 4.63 -8.49
N VAL A 328 9.32 4.41 -9.80
CA VAL A 328 9.46 5.50 -10.78
C VAL A 328 8.14 6.25 -10.98
N LEU A 329 7.02 5.52 -10.99
CA LEU A 329 5.70 6.07 -11.27
C LEU A 329 4.90 6.16 -9.97
N ASN A 330 4.30 5.05 -9.58
CA ASN A 330 3.54 4.83 -8.36
C ASN A 330 3.04 3.38 -8.33
N GLU A 331 2.54 2.97 -7.17
CA GLU A 331 1.98 1.67 -6.91
C GLU A 331 0.66 1.38 -7.65
N PHE A 332 -0.13 2.41 -8.02
CA PHE A 332 -1.35 2.21 -8.81
C PHE A 332 -1.05 1.60 -10.19
N VAL A 333 -0.09 2.18 -10.92
CA VAL A 333 0.33 1.65 -12.22
C VAL A 333 0.88 0.23 -12.05
N ALA A 334 1.67 -0.02 -11.01
CA ALA A 334 2.22 -1.34 -10.75
C ALA A 334 1.15 -2.38 -10.39
N PHE A 335 0.10 -2.02 -9.64
CA PHE A 335 -1.01 -2.92 -9.34
C PHE A 335 -1.89 -3.22 -10.56
N ILE A 336 -2.10 -2.24 -11.44
CA ILE A 336 -2.78 -2.47 -12.73
C ILE A 336 -1.98 -3.49 -13.57
N ASP A 337 -0.65 -3.33 -13.65
CA ASP A 337 0.20 -4.25 -14.41
C ASP A 337 0.29 -5.63 -13.74
N LEU A 338 0.30 -5.71 -12.41
CA LEU A 338 0.18 -6.98 -11.68
C LEU A 338 -1.15 -7.67 -11.99
N GLY A 339 -2.26 -6.94 -12.02
CA GLY A 339 -3.58 -7.48 -12.34
C GLY A 339 -3.64 -8.15 -13.73
N LYS A 340 -2.85 -7.65 -14.69
CA LYS A 340 -2.71 -8.23 -16.04
C LYS A 340 -1.76 -9.42 -16.08
N ALA A 341 -0.66 -9.37 -15.33
CA ALA A 341 0.41 -10.38 -15.39
C ALA A 341 0.19 -11.58 -14.45
N GLN A 342 -0.64 -11.42 -13.41
CA GLN A 342 -0.77 -12.43 -12.35
C GLN A 342 -1.28 -13.81 -12.81
N GLY A 343 -1.98 -13.89 -13.95
CA GLY A 343 -2.46 -15.16 -14.51
C GLY A 343 -1.34 -16.09 -15.00
N ASP A 344 -0.18 -15.51 -15.34
CA ASP A 344 0.99 -16.23 -15.86
C ASP A 344 2.08 -16.45 -14.79
N MET A 345 1.80 -16.10 -13.52
CA MET A 345 2.77 -16.19 -12.42
C MET A 345 2.31 -17.18 -11.35
N SER A 346 3.27 -17.69 -10.57
CA SER A 346 2.96 -18.46 -9.38
C SER A 346 2.25 -17.61 -8.32
N MET A 347 1.36 -18.21 -7.53
CA MET A 347 0.71 -17.55 -6.39
C MET A 347 1.74 -17.00 -5.38
N VAL A 348 2.90 -17.65 -5.24
CA VAL A 348 3.99 -17.16 -4.38
C VAL A 348 4.54 -15.84 -4.92
N ALA A 349 4.84 -15.75 -6.22
CA ALA A 349 5.32 -14.52 -6.84
C ALA A 349 4.27 -13.41 -6.79
N VAL A 350 3.00 -13.72 -7.06
CA VAL A 350 1.89 -12.76 -6.95
C VAL A 350 1.77 -12.22 -5.52
N ALA A 351 1.89 -13.08 -4.50
CA ALA A 351 1.84 -12.65 -3.10
C ALA A 351 3.05 -11.76 -2.74
N ILE A 352 4.27 -12.17 -3.10
CA ILE A 352 5.49 -11.39 -2.85
C ILE A 352 5.40 -10.02 -3.56
N ALA A 353 4.95 -10.00 -4.83
CA ALA A 353 4.69 -8.77 -5.57
C ALA A 353 3.67 -7.89 -4.83
N THR A 354 2.55 -8.46 -4.39
CA THR A 354 1.52 -7.72 -3.63
C THR A 354 2.11 -7.02 -2.41
N PHE A 355 2.95 -7.69 -1.60
CA PHE A 355 3.62 -7.06 -0.46
C PHE A 355 4.67 -6.01 -0.88
N ALA A 356 5.45 -6.28 -1.92
CA ALA A 356 6.47 -5.36 -2.41
C ALA A 356 5.85 -4.06 -2.99
N LEU A 357 4.69 -4.18 -3.61
CA LEU A 357 3.95 -3.07 -4.21
C LEU A 357 3.11 -2.29 -3.19
N CYS A 358 2.67 -2.92 -2.10
CA CYS A 358 1.82 -2.29 -1.09
C CYS A 358 2.60 -1.28 -0.21
N GLY A 359 2.84 -0.08 -0.77
CA GLY A 359 3.40 1.09 -0.08
C GLY A 359 3.55 2.27 -1.02
N PHE A 360 3.46 3.49 -0.50
CA PHE A 360 3.61 4.72 -1.29
C PHE A 360 5.06 5.09 -1.67
N ALA A 361 6.06 4.25 -1.44
CA ALA A 361 7.46 4.58 -1.70
C ALA A 361 7.77 4.75 -3.20
N ASN A 362 7.68 5.99 -3.69
CA ASN A 362 7.91 6.42 -5.07
C ASN A 362 8.30 7.92 -5.13
N PHE A 363 8.78 8.42 -6.27
CA PHE A 363 9.23 9.81 -6.38
C PHE A 363 8.10 10.83 -6.18
N SER A 364 6.88 10.52 -6.64
CA SER A 364 5.73 11.41 -6.49
C SER A 364 5.35 11.62 -5.01
N SER A 365 5.57 10.63 -4.16
CA SER A 365 5.33 10.70 -2.72
C SER A 365 6.20 11.71 -1.99
N ILE A 366 7.41 11.99 -2.49
CA ILE A 366 8.25 13.07 -1.93
C ILE A 366 7.54 14.42 -2.12
N ALA A 367 6.98 14.66 -3.30
CA ALA A 367 6.20 15.88 -3.58
C ALA A 367 4.93 15.94 -2.73
N ILE A 368 4.23 14.81 -2.57
CA ILE A 368 3.04 14.73 -1.70
C ILE A 368 3.40 15.07 -0.25
N GLN A 369 4.48 14.52 0.30
CA GLN A 369 4.90 14.82 1.67
C GLN A 369 5.33 16.28 1.84
N MET A 370 6.00 16.87 0.85
CA MET A 370 6.32 18.31 0.87
C MET A 370 5.06 19.17 0.84
N ALA A 371 4.06 18.81 0.04
CA ALA A 371 2.80 19.54 -0.04
C ALA A 371 2.00 19.42 1.26
N VAL A 372 1.88 18.21 1.79
CA VAL A 372 1.01 17.92 2.93
C VAL A 372 1.73 18.17 4.26
N THR A 373 2.75 17.38 4.60
CA THR A 373 3.50 17.56 5.86
C THR A 373 4.19 18.92 5.89
N GLY A 374 4.77 19.35 4.77
CA GLY A 374 5.34 20.69 4.65
C GLY A 374 4.30 21.80 4.59
N GLY A 375 3.04 21.53 4.21
CA GLY A 375 1.93 22.46 4.37
C GLY A 375 1.56 22.68 5.83
N LEU A 376 1.55 21.59 6.62
CA LEU A 376 1.23 21.60 8.04
C LEU A 376 2.35 22.18 8.91
N ALA A 377 3.61 21.99 8.52
CA ALA A 377 4.78 22.55 9.17
C ALA A 377 5.72 23.19 8.13
N PRO A 378 5.46 24.44 7.72
CA PRO A 378 6.25 25.12 6.68
C PRO A 378 7.76 25.19 6.99
N ASN A 379 8.12 25.29 8.27
CA ASN A 379 9.52 25.29 8.73
C ASN A 379 10.25 23.97 8.43
N GLN A 380 9.51 22.85 8.27
CA GLN A 380 10.08 21.54 7.99
C GLN A 380 10.24 21.27 6.48
N ARG A 381 9.67 22.10 5.58
CA ARG A 381 9.76 21.89 4.11
C ARG A 381 11.19 21.64 3.61
N PRO A 382 12.22 22.42 4.01
CA PRO A 382 13.58 22.17 3.54
C PRO A 382 14.12 20.82 4.01
N MET A 383 13.76 20.39 5.23
CA MET A 383 14.17 19.10 5.78
C MET A 383 13.49 17.95 5.05
N ILE A 384 12.19 18.05 4.78
CA ILE A 384 11.43 17.05 3.99
C ILE A 384 12.08 16.88 2.61
N ALA A 385 12.38 17.98 1.92
CA ALA A 385 13.03 17.93 0.61
C ALA A 385 14.41 17.24 0.68
N LYS A 386 15.22 17.56 1.68
CA LYS A 386 16.54 16.96 1.89
C LYS A 386 16.48 15.46 2.19
N LEU A 387 15.46 15.02 2.93
CA LEU A 387 15.32 13.63 3.38
C LEU A 387 14.55 12.75 2.39
N GLY A 388 13.81 13.33 1.44
CA GLY A 388 12.86 12.63 0.56
C GLY A 388 13.39 11.37 -0.11
N LEU A 389 14.55 11.46 -0.79
CA LEU A 389 15.14 10.29 -1.48
C LEU A 389 15.55 9.19 -0.49
N LYS A 390 16.05 9.57 0.69
CA LYS A 390 16.45 8.63 1.73
C LYS A 390 15.21 7.96 2.35
N ALA A 391 14.12 8.71 2.52
CA ALA A 391 12.87 8.22 3.06
C ALA A 391 12.18 7.26 2.07
N LEU A 392 12.25 7.57 0.76
CA LEU A 392 11.79 6.69 -0.31
C LEU A 392 12.52 5.36 -0.25
N LEU A 393 13.86 5.37 -0.21
CA LEU A 393 14.65 4.14 -0.08
C LEU A 393 14.26 3.34 1.16
N ALA A 394 14.12 4.00 2.32
CA ALA A 394 13.73 3.34 3.57
C ALA A 394 12.32 2.72 3.50
N GLY A 395 11.36 3.43 2.89
CA GLY A 395 10.00 2.94 2.66
C GLY A 395 9.98 1.73 1.71
N SER A 396 10.74 1.80 0.62
CA SER A 396 10.91 0.68 -0.33
C SER A 396 11.52 -0.55 0.36
N LEU A 397 12.56 -0.36 1.18
CA LEU A 397 13.15 -1.45 1.96
C LEU A 397 12.15 -2.06 2.96
N SER A 398 11.26 -1.25 3.54
CA SER A 398 10.20 -1.75 4.42
C SER A 398 9.21 -2.65 3.64
N ASN A 399 8.80 -2.24 2.44
CA ASN A 399 7.92 -3.07 1.60
C ASN A 399 8.61 -4.38 1.18
N LEU A 400 9.88 -4.31 0.77
CA LEU A 400 10.68 -5.49 0.45
C LEU A 400 10.87 -6.39 1.66
N MET A 401 11.04 -5.84 2.87
CA MET A 401 11.13 -6.64 4.10
C MET A 401 9.82 -7.40 4.35
N SER A 402 8.67 -6.74 4.18
CA SER A 402 7.37 -7.42 4.27
C SER A 402 7.24 -8.52 3.22
N ALA A 403 7.71 -8.27 1.99
CA ALA A 403 7.71 -9.24 0.90
C ALA A 403 8.61 -10.45 1.19
N ALA A 404 9.82 -10.23 1.72
CA ALA A 404 10.75 -11.29 2.12
C ALA A 404 10.19 -12.16 3.25
N LEU A 405 9.57 -11.52 4.26
CA LEU A 405 8.91 -12.22 5.37
C LEU A 405 7.72 -13.05 4.85
N ALA A 406 6.91 -12.49 3.95
CA ALA A 406 5.80 -13.21 3.33
C ALA A 406 6.30 -14.40 2.48
N GLY A 407 7.32 -14.21 1.64
CA GLY A 407 7.93 -15.27 0.84
C GLY A 407 8.47 -16.41 1.72
N LEU A 408 9.13 -16.08 2.83
CA LEU A 408 9.59 -17.06 3.81
C LEU A 408 8.43 -17.86 4.43
N MET A 409 7.33 -17.18 4.78
CA MET A 409 6.15 -17.82 5.39
C MET A 409 5.36 -18.67 4.40
N LEU A 410 5.22 -18.25 3.14
CA LEU A 410 4.52 -19.01 2.11
C LEU A 410 5.28 -20.30 1.71
N GLY A 411 6.59 -20.36 1.95
CA GLY A 411 7.37 -21.61 1.84
C GLY A 411 7.15 -22.62 2.98
N ILE A 412 6.34 -22.30 3.99
CA ILE A 412 6.03 -23.17 5.15
C ILE A 412 4.53 -23.27 5.48
N ALA A 413 3.71 -22.31 5.02
CA ALA A 413 2.30 -22.21 5.33
C ALA A 413 1.46 -22.07 4.05
N PRO A 414 0.16 -22.43 4.10
CA PRO A 414 -0.71 -22.26 2.94
C PRO A 414 -0.88 -20.78 2.57
N PRO A 415 -1.18 -20.47 1.29
CA PRO A 415 -1.52 -19.12 0.85
C PRO A 415 -2.65 -18.50 1.69
N LEU A 416 -2.63 -17.17 1.85
CA LEU A 416 -3.76 -16.45 2.45
C LEU A 416 -4.96 -16.37 1.49
N ALA A 417 -4.69 -16.27 0.20
CA ALA A 417 -5.72 -16.26 -0.82
C ALA A 417 -6.33 -17.66 -0.97
N ALA A 418 -7.66 -17.73 -1.00
CA ALA A 418 -8.36 -18.93 -1.45
C ALA A 418 -8.02 -19.18 -2.94
N PRO A 419 -7.95 -20.45 -3.39
CA PRO A 419 -7.81 -20.73 -4.82
C PRO A 419 -8.93 -20.03 -5.59
N ALA A 420 -8.61 -19.49 -6.77
CA ALA A 420 -9.63 -18.91 -7.65
C ALA A 420 -10.75 -19.94 -7.87
N PRO A 421 -12.03 -19.55 -7.83
CA PRO A 421 -13.10 -20.46 -8.20
C PRO A 421 -12.81 -21.00 -9.61
N GLU A 422 -13.00 -22.30 -9.81
CA GLU A 422 -12.94 -22.89 -11.16
C GLU A 422 -13.81 -22.03 -12.10
N PRO A 423 -13.34 -21.75 -13.33
CA PRO A 423 -14.19 -21.07 -14.30
C PRO A 423 -15.49 -21.85 -14.39
N ALA A 424 -16.61 -21.17 -14.14
CA ALA A 424 -17.92 -21.78 -14.18
C ALA A 424 -18.03 -22.57 -15.49
N ALA A 425 -18.34 -23.87 -15.40
CA ALA A 425 -18.57 -24.69 -16.57
C ALA A 425 -19.50 -23.91 -17.51
N PRO A 426 -19.20 -23.83 -18.81
CA PRO A 426 -20.01 -23.05 -19.74
C PRO A 426 -21.47 -23.47 -19.54
N VAL A 427 -22.29 -22.51 -19.11
CA VAL A 427 -23.72 -22.73 -18.94
C VAL A 427 -24.21 -23.19 -20.30
N ALA A 428 -24.56 -24.47 -20.42
CA ALA A 428 -25.10 -25.01 -21.65
C ALA A 428 -26.28 -24.12 -22.03
N ALA A 429 -26.19 -23.48 -23.19
CA ALA A 429 -27.27 -22.66 -23.70
C ALA A 429 -28.56 -23.51 -23.66
N PRO A 430 -29.68 -22.98 -23.11
CA PRO A 430 -30.92 -23.72 -23.13
C PRO A 430 -31.24 -24.07 -24.58
N ASP A 431 -31.50 -25.36 -24.81
CA ASP A 431 -31.77 -25.93 -26.11
C ASP A 431 -32.94 -25.18 -26.76
N ALA A 432 -32.65 -24.35 -27.77
CA ALA A 432 -33.62 -23.47 -28.42
C ALA A 432 -34.80 -24.25 -29.07
N ALA A 433 -34.68 -25.58 -29.19
CA ALA A 433 -35.73 -26.46 -29.67
C ALA A 433 -36.85 -26.74 -28.65
N ALA A 434 -36.64 -26.51 -27.35
CA ALA A 434 -37.62 -26.86 -26.31
C ALA A 434 -38.71 -25.79 -26.06
N VAL A 435 -38.51 -24.55 -26.54
CA VAL A 435 -39.43 -23.42 -26.26
C VAL A 435 -40.56 -23.29 -27.29
N LEU A 436 -40.52 -24.03 -28.40
CA LEU A 436 -41.51 -23.93 -29.49
C LEU A 436 -42.59 -25.04 -29.51
N ALA A 437 -42.66 -25.90 -28.49
CA ALA A 437 -43.54 -27.08 -28.50
C ALA A 437 -44.73 -27.03 -27.50
N THR A 438 -45.14 -25.86 -27.02
CA THR A 438 -46.39 -25.74 -26.24
C THR A 438 -47.54 -25.23 -27.12
N PRO A 439 -48.56 -26.05 -27.42
CA PRO A 439 -49.74 -25.58 -28.16
C PRO A 439 -50.62 -24.66 -27.27
N PRO A 440 -51.28 -23.64 -27.84
CA PRO A 440 -52.07 -22.70 -27.05
C PRO A 440 -53.29 -23.38 -26.43
N ALA A 441 -53.51 -23.09 -25.14
CA ALA A 441 -54.68 -23.54 -24.39
C ALA A 441 -55.98 -23.02 -25.04
N LYS A 442 -56.93 -23.91 -25.27
CA LYS A 442 -58.31 -23.55 -25.64
C LYS A 442 -58.97 -22.84 -24.46
N ALA A 443 -59.40 -21.60 -24.67
CA ALA A 443 -60.30 -20.90 -23.75
C ALA A 443 -61.76 -21.42 -23.93
N PRO A 444 -62.56 -21.49 -22.86
CA PRO A 444 -64.01 -21.66 -22.97
C PRO A 444 -64.70 -20.39 -23.49
#